data_AF-A0A1H3P0C1-F1
#
_entry.id   AF-A0A1H3P0C1-F1
#
_cell.length_a   1.000
_cell.length_b   1.000
_cell.length_c   1.000
_cell.angle_alpha   90.00
_cell.angle_beta   90.00
_cell.angle_gamma   90.00
#
_symmetry.space_group_name_H-M   'P 1'
#
loop_
_entity.id
_entity.type
_entity.pdbx_description
1 polymer ?
#
loop_
_entity_poly.entity_id
_entity_poly.type
_entity_poly.pdbx_seq_one_letter_code
_entity_poly.pdbx_strand_id
1 'polypeptide(L)'
;YDTRRCHASIIDRQATPIIPIRKNGRPWKEDSPAAKARNETLRATKHYGRAFWKHWTGYHARSRVEAKMRCLKAFGERIAARDPDRQTAEIHIRVALMNRFSALGTAEIVRVA
;
A
#
# COMPACT_ATOMS: atom_id res chain seq x y z
N TYR A 1 -4.88 6.98 -7.34
CA TYR A 1 -4.17 5.71 -7.62
C TYR A 1 -4.69 5.01 -8.88
N ASP A 2 -6.00 4.91 -9.16
CA ASP A 2 -6.50 4.31 -10.42
C ASP A 2 -6.34 5.25 -11.65
N THR A 3 -5.11 5.50 -12.08
CA THR A 3 -4.77 6.31 -13.27
C THR A 3 -3.72 5.61 -14.13
N ARG A 4 -3.73 5.85 -15.44
CA ARG A 4 -2.77 5.24 -16.38
C ARG A 4 -1.32 5.45 -15.97
N ARG A 5 -0.98 6.69 -15.59
CA ARG A 5 0.37 7.06 -15.12
C ARG A 5 0.76 6.26 -13.87
N CYS A 6 -0.14 6.10 -12.90
CA CYS A 6 0.16 5.37 -11.68
C CYS A 6 0.39 3.88 -11.95
N HIS A 7 -0.45 3.25 -12.76
CA HIS A 7 -0.28 1.85 -13.16
C HIS A 7 1.04 1.66 -13.94
N ALA A 8 1.38 2.57 -14.85
CA ALA A 8 2.64 2.54 -15.58
C ALA A 8 3.86 2.62 -14.63
N SER A 9 3.86 3.56 -13.68
CA SER A 9 4.95 3.70 -12.69
C SER A 9 5.10 2.49 -11.75
N ILE A 10 4.01 1.77 -11.47
CA ILE A 10 4.03 0.54 -10.67
C ILE A 10 4.64 -0.61 -11.48
N ILE A 11 4.24 -0.77 -12.74
CA ILE A 11 4.77 -1.79 -13.65
C ILE A 11 6.26 -1.55 -13.92
N ASP A 12 6.66 -0.29 -14.12
CA ASP A 12 8.06 0.13 -14.29
C ASP A 12 8.94 -0.28 -13.10
N ARG A 13 8.37 -0.30 -11.89
CA ARG A 13 9.02 -0.78 -10.65
C ARG A 13 8.90 -2.30 -10.46
N GLN A 14 8.45 -3.03 -11.47
CA GLN A 14 8.20 -4.47 -11.43
C GLN A 14 7.25 -4.89 -10.28
N ALA A 15 6.34 -4.01 -9.89
CA ALA A 15 5.39 -4.25 -8.80
C ALA A 15 3.98 -4.55 -9.32
N THR A 16 3.19 -5.28 -8.53
CA THR A 16 1.80 -5.62 -8.87
C THR A 16 0.83 -4.51 -8.43
N PRO A 17 0.02 -3.93 -9.33
CA PRO A 17 -0.91 -2.88 -8.98
C PRO A 17 -2.17 -3.44 -8.29
N ILE A 18 -2.14 -3.54 -6.95
CA ILE A 18 -3.32 -3.90 -6.15
C ILE A 18 -4.14 -2.64 -5.84
N ILE A 19 -4.87 -2.16 -6.85
CA ILE A 19 -5.67 -0.91 -6.76
C ILE A 19 -7.15 -1.24 -6.91
N PRO A 20 -7.99 -0.96 -5.90
CA PRO A 20 -9.42 -1.19 -6.00
C PRO A 20 -10.04 -0.22 -7.00
N ILE A 21 -10.78 -0.75 -7.96
CA ILE A 21 -11.47 0.05 -8.96
C ILE A 21 -12.83 0.50 -8.42
N ARG A 22 -13.26 1.70 -8.82
CA ARG A 22 -14.56 2.25 -8.43
C ARG A 22 -15.71 1.40 -8.98
N LYS A 23 -16.86 1.38 -8.30
CA LYS A 23 -18.06 0.61 -8.70
C LYS A 23 -18.47 0.90 -10.15
N ASN A 24 -18.36 2.15 -10.58
CA ASN A 24 -18.73 2.61 -11.93
C ASN A 24 -17.53 2.62 -12.90
N GLY A 25 -16.45 1.89 -12.57
CA GLY A 25 -15.27 1.79 -13.42
C GLY A 25 -15.61 1.19 -14.78
N ARG A 26 -15.22 1.88 -15.85
CA ARG A 26 -15.34 1.39 -17.23
C ARG A 26 -13.98 0.89 -17.73
N PRO A 27 -13.93 -0.14 -18.59
CA PRO A 27 -12.69 -0.58 -19.20
C PRO A 27 -11.97 0.57 -19.90
N TRP A 28 -10.64 0.59 -19.83
CA TRP A 28 -9.83 1.45 -20.68
C TRP A 28 -9.60 0.76 -22.04
N LYS A 29 -9.33 1.55 -23.08
CA LYS A 29 -8.77 1.00 -24.34
C LYS A 29 -7.49 0.23 -24.01
N GLU A 30 -7.37 -1.00 -24.49
CA GLU A 30 -6.26 -1.93 -24.18
C GLU A 30 -5.00 -1.65 -25.00
N ASP A 31 -4.57 -0.40 -25.00
CA ASP A 31 -3.41 0.11 -25.74
C ASP A 31 -2.08 -0.07 -24.97
N SER A 32 -2.12 -0.54 -23.74
CA SER A 32 -0.96 -0.60 -22.85
C SER A 32 -1.05 -1.75 -21.84
N PRO A 33 0.09 -2.26 -21.34
CA PRO A 33 0.11 -3.26 -20.25
C PRO A 33 -0.64 -2.77 -19.01
N ALA A 34 -0.52 -1.48 -18.68
CA ALA A 34 -1.26 -0.83 -17.62
C ALA A 34 -2.78 -0.93 -17.81
N ALA A 35 -3.28 -0.71 -19.02
CA ALA A 35 -4.71 -0.85 -19.32
C ALA A 35 -5.18 -2.30 -19.22
N LYS A 36 -4.38 -3.26 -19.70
CA LYS A 36 -4.69 -4.69 -19.61
C LYS A 36 -4.82 -5.16 -18.15
N ALA A 37 -3.81 -4.92 -17.32
CA ALA A 37 -3.80 -5.31 -15.90
C ALA A 37 -4.95 -4.67 -15.11
N ARG A 38 -5.25 -3.39 -15.38
CA ARG A 38 -6.35 -2.67 -14.73
C ARG A 38 -7.71 -3.20 -15.19
N ASN A 39 -7.89 -3.52 -16.47
CA ASN A 39 -9.12 -4.11 -16.98
C ASN A 39 -9.36 -5.52 -16.43
N GLU A 40 -8.31 -6.33 -16.28
CA GLU A 40 -8.39 -7.64 -15.62
C GLU A 40 -8.85 -7.51 -14.17
N THR A 41 -8.28 -6.57 -13.41
CA THR A 41 -8.75 -6.25 -12.06
C THR A 41 -10.24 -5.88 -12.04
N LEU A 42 -10.70 -5.09 -13.03
CA LEU A 42 -12.11 -4.70 -13.15
C LEU A 42 -13.01 -5.91 -13.43
N ARG A 43 -12.59 -6.81 -14.33
CA ARG A 43 -13.30 -8.06 -14.65
C ARG A 43 -13.39 -8.95 -13.41
N ALA A 44 -12.27 -9.19 -12.73
CA ALA A 44 -12.22 -10.00 -11.51
C ALA A 44 -13.11 -9.42 -10.40
N THR A 45 -13.06 -8.10 -10.17
CA THR A 45 -13.87 -7.43 -9.15
C THR A 45 -15.37 -7.53 -9.45
N LYS A 46 -15.76 -7.47 -10.73
CA LYS A 46 -17.18 -7.62 -11.16
C LYS A 46 -17.66 -9.06 -11.04
N HIS A 47 -16.82 -10.03 -11.39
CA HIS A 47 -17.19 -11.44 -11.42
C HIS A 47 -17.22 -12.06 -10.01
N TYR A 48 -16.18 -11.87 -9.21
CA TYR A 48 -16.06 -12.49 -7.88
C TYR A 48 -16.56 -11.60 -6.74
N GLY A 49 -16.84 -10.32 -7.03
CA GLY A 49 -17.20 -9.33 -6.01
C GLY A 49 -15.99 -8.69 -5.32
N ARG A 50 -16.19 -7.44 -4.90
CA ARG A 50 -15.10 -6.58 -4.37
C ARG A 50 -14.54 -7.05 -3.03
N ALA A 51 -15.37 -7.61 -2.16
CA ALA A 51 -14.93 -8.08 -0.85
C ALA A 51 -13.97 -9.27 -0.99
N PHE A 52 -14.38 -10.27 -1.78
CA PHE A 52 -13.54 -11.43 -2.10
C PHE A 52 -12.24 -11.01 -2.78
N TRP A 53 -12.31 -10.17 -3.82
CA TRP A 53 -11.12 -9.71 -4.53
C TRP A 53 -10.09 -9.03 -3.59
N LYS A 54 -10.55 -8.21 -2.63
CA LYS A 54 -9.64 -7.57 -1.65
C LYS A 54 -8.93 -8.57 -0.73
N HIS A 55 -9.64 -9.63 -0.33
CA HIS A 55 -9.06 -10.68 0.49
C HIS A 55 -8.02 -11.47 -0.31
N TRP A 56 -8.40 -11.96 -1.49
CA TRP A 56 -7.55 -12.76 -2.37
C TRP A 56 -6.28 -12.03 -2.82
N THR A 57 -6.38 -10.73 -3.15
CA THR A 57 -5.22 -9.94 -3.62
C THR A 57 -4.32 -9.42 -2.50
N GLY A 58 -4.64 -9.67 -1.23
CA GLY A 58 -3.85 -9.13 -0.12
C GLY A 58 -3.95 -7.60 0.00
N TYR A 59 -5.02 -6.97 -0.54
CA TYR A 59 -5.25 -5.52 -0.45
C TYR A 59 -5.12 -4.98 0.98
N HIS A 60 -5.47 -5.80 1.98
CA HIS A 60 -5.35 -5.44 3.39
C HIS A 60 -3.91 -5.12 3.81
N ALA A 61 -2.89 -5.77 3.24
CA ALA A 61 -1.49 -5.42 3.52
C ALA A 61 -1.18 -3.98 3.09
N ARG A 62 -1.59 -3.59 1.87
CA ARG A 62 -1.47 -2.21 1.37
C ARG A 62 -2.19 -1.22 2.29
N SER A 63 -3.41 -1.54 2.72
CA SER A 63 -4.18 -0.70 3.64
C SER A 63 -3.51 -0.56 5.02
N ARG A 64 -2.85 -1.61 5.52
CA ARG A 64 -2.11 -1.57 6.79
C ARG A 64 -0.87 -0.69 6.68
N VAL A 65 -0.15 -0.76 5.56
CA VAL A 65 1.00 0.13 5.30
C VAL A 65 0.53 1.59 5.23
N GLU A 66 -0.52 1.88 4.46
CA GLU A 66 -1.11 3.23 4.40
C GLU A 66 -1.52 3.75 5.79
N ALA A 67 -2.13 2.91 6.62
CA ALA A 67 -2.47 3.27 8.00
C ALA A 67 -1.23 3.53 8.88
N LYS A 68 -0.17 2.73 8.73
CA LYS A 68 1.09 2.87 9.49
C LYS A 68 1.84 4.15 9.13
N MET A 69 1.64 4.71 7.93
CA MET A 69 2.22 6.00 7.55
C MET A 69 1.83 7.14 8.50
N ARG A 70 0.63 7.10 9.09
CA ARG A 70 0.24 8.09 10.12
C ARG A 70 1.16 8.03 11.34
N CYS A 71 1.55 6.84 11.78
CA CYS A 71 2.50 6.66 12.88
C CYS A 71 3.89 7.19 12.51
N LEU A 72 4.35 6.94 11.28
CA LEU A 72 5.64 7.47 10.81
C LEU A 72 5.66 9.01 10.80
N LYS A 73 4.56 9.64 10.40
CA LYS A 73 4.40 11.11 10.41
C LYS A 73 4.31 11.72 11.80
N ALA A 74 3.95 10.95 12.83
CA ALA A 74 3.95 11.45 14.20
C ALA A 74 5.35 11.84 14.69
N PHE A 75 6.41 11.29 14.07
CA PHE A 75 7.80 11.68 14.32
C PHE A 75 8.28 12.88 13.48
N GLY A 76 7.39 13.50 12.70
CA GLY A 76 7.66 14.66 11.86
C GLY A 76 6.86 14.62 10.56
N GLU A 77 6.12 15.70 10.25
CA GLU A 77 5.20 15.72 9.08
C GLU A 77 5.95 15.63 7.73
N ARG A 78 7.19 16.11 7.68
CA ARG A 78 8.05 16.10 6.49
C ARG A 78 9.40 15.48 6.82
N ILE A 79 10.10 15.02 5.78
CA ILE A 79 11.51 14.62 5.87
C ILE A 79 12.35 15.91 5.84
N ALA A 80 13.18 16.11 6.86
CA ALA A 80 13.96 17.33 7.02
C ALA A 80 15.22 17.33 6.14
N ALA A 81 15.83 16.16 5.94
CA ALA A 81 16.98 15.99 5.10
C ALA A 81 16.68 16.34 3.62
N ARG A 82 17.59 17.07 2.98
CA ARG A 82 17.52 17.37 1.54
C ARG A 82 18.29 16.37 0.66
N ASP A 83 19.29 15.73 1.25
CA ASP A 83 20.15 14.73 0.60
C ASP A 83 19.50 13.33 0.66
N PRO A 84 19.41 12.57 -0.45
CA PRO A 84 18.69 11.29 -0.50
C PRO A 84 19.18 10.23 0.51
N ASP A 85 20.49 10.14 0.75
CA ASP A 85 21.03 9.17 1.69
C ASP A 85 20.66 9.56 3.12
N ARG A 86 20.71 10.86 3.44
CA ARG A 86 20.22 11.38 4.72
C ARG A 86 18.71 11.24 4.90
N GLN A 87 17.92 11.35 3.82
CA GLN A 87 16.48 11.07 3.87
C GLN A 87 16.21 9.60 4.22
N THR A 88 16.98 8.69 3.62
CA THR A 88 16.90 7.26 3.90
C THR A 88 17.24 6.97 5.36
N ALA A 89 18.33 7.55 5.87
CA ALA A 89 18.72 7.43 7.28
C ALA A 89 17.63 7.97 8.22
N GLU A 90 17.05 9.14 7.92
CA GLU A 90 15.96 9.73 8.70
C GLU A 90 14.73 8.80 8.75
N ILE A 91 14.33 8.21 7.63
CA ILE A 91 13.23 7.24 7.58
C ILE A 91 13.57 6.00 8.40
N HIS A 92 14.77 5.44 8.26
CA HIS A 92 15.20 4.25 9.01
C HIS A 92 15.17 4.49 10.52
N ILE A 93 15.66 5.65 10.98
CA ILE A 93 15.62 6.01 12.41
C ILE A 93 14.17 6.07 12.90
N ARG A 94 13.26 6.72 12.16
CA ARG A 94 11.84 6.79 12.54
C ARG A 94 11.19 5.41 12.60
N VAL A 95 11.52 4.52 11.66
CA VAL A 95 11.05 3.12 11.67
C VAL A 95 11.60 2.37 12.88
N ALA A 96 12.88 2.53 13.21
CA ALA A 96 13.50 1.90 14.38
C ALA A 96 12.82 2.34 15.69
N LEU A 97 12.55 3.64 15.85
CA LEU A 97 11.82 4.19 17.00
C LEU A 97 10.40 3.62 17.09
N MET A 98 9.67 3.59 15.97
CA MET A 98 8.32 3.06 15.91
C MET A 98 8.27 1.57 16.28
N ASN A 99 9.25 0.78 15.83
CA ASN A 99 9.37 -0.63 16.18
C ASN A 99 9.67 -0.79 17.68
N ARG A 100 10.56 0.03 18.25
CA ARG A 100 10.87 0.01 19.68
C ARG A 100 9.65 0.34 20.53
N PHE A 101 8.87 1.37 20.18
CA PHE A 101 7.62 1.68 20.88
C PHE A 101 6.59 0.56 20.76
N SER A 102 6.49 -0.09 19.59
CA SER A 102 5.58 -1.22 19.41
C SER A 102 5.97 -2.39 20.31
N ALA A 103 7.27 -2.70 20.42
CA ALA A 103 7.78 -3.74 21.31
C ALA A 103 7.52 -3.42 22.80
N LEU A 104 7.80 -2.18 23.23
CA LEU A 104 7.58 -1.76 24.61
C LEU A 104 6.10 -1.67 25.00
N GLY A 105 5.21 -1.36 24.05
CA GLY A 105 3.77 -1.26 24.28
C GLY A 105 3.00 -2.56 24.10
N THR A 106 3.66 -3.66 23.75
CA THR A 106 3.00 -4.97 23.59
C THR A 106 2.81 -5.59 24.98
N ALA A 107 1.55 -5.74 25.39
CA ALA A 107 1.23 -6.43 26.64
C ALA A 107 1.49 -7.93 26.50
N GLU A 108 2.08 -8.53 27.54
CA GLU A 108 2.18 -9.99 27.66
C GLU A 108 0.87 -10.52 28.22
N ILE A 109 0.14 -11.29 27.41
CA ILE A 109 -1.10 -11.95 27.83
C ILE A 109 -0.75 -13.39 28.20
N VAL A 110 -0.80 -13.69 29.50
CA VAL A 110 -0.59 -15.04 30.03
C VAL A 110 -1.95 -15.66 30.37
N ARG A 111 -2.23 -16.83 29.80
CA ARG A 111 -3.41 -17.61 30.18
C ARG A 111 -3.09 -18.38 31.46
N VAL A 112 -3.83 -18.11 32.53
CA VAL A 112 -3.73 -18.84 33.79
C VAL A 112 -4.78 -19.96 33.82
N ALA A 113 -4.40 -21.13 34.34
CA ALA A 113 -5.24 -22.33 34.44
C ALA A 113 -6.30 -22.21 35.56
#